data_AF-A0A9P7JZT9-F1
#
_entry.id   AF-A0A9P7JZT9-F1
#
_cell.length_a   1.000
_cell.length_b   1.000
_cell.length_c   1.000
_cell.angle_alpha   90.00
_cell.angle_beta   90.00
_cell.angle_gamma   90.00
#
_symmetry.space_group_name_H-M   'P 1'
#
loop_
_entity.id
_entity.type
_entity.pdbx_description
1 polymer ?
#
loop_
_entity_poly.entity_id
_entity_poly.type
_entity_poly.pdbx_seq_one_letter_code
_entity_poly.pdbx_strand_id
1 'polypeptide(L)'
;MDSDYIHHIRPRAISSPHHPNSLPQHRCAKVAELPVSPSPTTRLRFPRHEDRSCPHNYTSAHPVQWKRINPHALACVREQEHYTHSRHENPTEQWVNDQIHLASRPNHERRWMKPTETEELRHRMRDEFLYEYEVGAEAHGWMSYEEDMRRRMREREEEKNRLIQNEVRRIQARVRQRRDSERHVIAEERRREAEKAKERVMREQARLERATMDAWNVYELRWVALSAAYDGIVLKFRDIPWPLLIPPLTPSEITAEGIAAFILSTAHSPEQSPKERIRAALLRWHPDRFCRVLGRVRESERNAVEEGVGIVVRCLNDLLTKDNKASHMVSTVPREKFKP
;
A
#
# COMPACT_ATOMS: atom_id res chain seq x y z
N MET A 1 -62.06 -18.10 -42.54
CA MET A 1 -62.06 -16.97 -43.49
C MET A 1 -62.45 -15.66 -42.80
N ASP A 2 -61.60 -14.95 -42.06
CA ASP A 2 -60.59 -15.36 -41.07
C ASP A 2 -60.32 -14.19 -40.10
N SER A 3 -59.56 -14.48 -39.04
CA SER A 3 -58.74 -13.58 -38.22
C SER A 3 -58.31 -12.24 -38.88
N ASP A 4 -58.13 -11.13 -38.16
CA ASP A 4 -57.61 -11.06 -36.78
C ASP A 4 -58.04 -9.83 -35.94
N TYR A 5 -57.72 -9.88 -34.64
CA TYR A 5 -58.05 -8.89 -33.62
C TYR A 5 -56.76 -8.34 -32.96
N ILE A 6 -56.33 -7.12 -33.28
CA ILE A 6 -55.13 -6.50 -32.71
C ILE A 6 -55.44 -5.12 -32.11
N HIS A 7 -55.35 -5.02 -30.78
CA HIS A 7 -55.23 -3.75 -30.06
C HIS A 7 -53.75 -3.36 -29.96
N HIS A 8 -53.42 -2.10 -30.26
CA HIS A 8 -52.13 -1.52 -29.90
C HIS A 8 -52.28 -0.22 -29.10
N ILE A 9 -51.54 -0.17 -28.00
CA ILE A 9 -51.68 0.78 -26.90
C ILE A 9 -50.74 1.97 -27.12
N ARG A 10 -51.24 3.20 -26.95
CA ARG A 10 -50.38 4.39 -26.93
C ARG A 10 -49.67 4.52 -25.58
N PRO A 11 -48.34 4.70 -25.53
CA PRO A 11 -47.59 4.87 -24.28
C PRO A 11 -47.88 6.23 -23.62
N ARG A 12 -47.76 6.28 -22.28
CA ARG A 12 -47.89 7.51 -21.48
C ARG A 12 -46.61 8.35 -21.54
N ALA A 13 -46.76 9.67 -21.43
CA ALA A 13 -45.64 10.59 -21.23
C ALA A 13 -44.97 10.38 -19.85
N ILE A 14 -43.65 10.59 -19.79
CA ILE A 14 -42.85 10.53 -18.57
C ILE A 14 -42.63 11.96 -18.07
N SER A 15 -43.05 12.25 -16.83
CA SER A 15 -42.86 13.57 -16.21
C SER A 15 -41.50 13.69 -15.52
N SER A 16 -40.97 14.92 -15.50
CA SER A 16 -39.63 15.22 -14.97
C SER A 16 -39.60 15.34 -13.44
N PRO A 17 -38.53 14.88 -12.75
CA PRO A 17 -38.37 15.05 -11.30
C PRO A 17 -37.74 16.42 -10.95
N HIS A 18 -38.35 17.17 -10.03
CA HIS A 18 -37.78 18.40 -9.49
C HIS A 18 -36.75 18.14 -8.38
N HIS A 19 -35.66 18.90 -8.40
CA HIS A 19 -34.77 19.09 -7.24
C HIS A 19 -35.37 20.06 -6.22
N PRO A 20 -35.22 19.80 -4.91
CA PRO A 20 -35.18 20.82 -3.87
C PRO A 20 -33.75 21.04 -3.32
N ASN A 21 -33.40 22.29 -3.05
CA ASN A 21 -32.15 22.68 -2.37
C ASN A 21 -32.26 22.50 -0.85
N SER A 22 -31.15 22.16 -0.20
CA SER A 22 -31.01 22.19 1.27
C SER A 22 -29.65 22.73 1.70
N LEU A 23 -29.62 23.96 2.22
CA LEU A 23 -28.46 24.56 2.89
C LEU A 23 -28.41 24.13 4.37
N PRO A 24 -27.26 23.72 4.92
CA PRO A 24 -27.09 23.58 6.36
C PRO A 24 -26.80 24.96 7.00
N GLN A 25 -27.60 25.35 8.00
CA GLN A 25 -27.37 26.57 8.78
C GLN A 25 -26.29 26.36 9.86
N HIS A 26 -25.64 27.45 10.26
CA HIS A 26 -24.68 27.45 11.37
C HIS A 26 -25.32 26.99 12.69
N ARG A 27 -24.55 26.27 13.51
CA ARG A 27 -24.72 26.27 14.98
C ARG A 27 -23.39 26.57 15.67
N CYS A 28 -23.46 27.40 16.71
CA CYS A 28 -22.32 27.88 17.48
C CYS A 28 -22.39 27.34 18.92
N ALA A 29 -21.36 26.60 19.33
CA ALA A 29 -21.01 26.17 20.69
C ALA A 29 -19.68 25.40 20.61
N LYS A 30 -18.78 25.38 21.59
CA LYS A 30 -18.71 26.07 22.89
C LYS A 30 -17.23 26.29 23.26
N VAL A 31 -16.92 27.26 24.12
CA VAL A 31 -15.56 27.46 24.66
C VAL A 31 -15.37 26.61 25.93
N ALA A 32 -14.35 25.74 25.91
CA ALA A 32 -13.64 25.08 27.03
C ALA A 32 -12.66 24.05 26.40
N GLU A 33 -11.51 23.66 26.95
CA GLU A 33 -10.65 24.17 28.03
C GLU A 33 -9.24 23.59 27.79
N LEU A 34 -8.19 24.17 28.40
CA LEU A 34 -6.81 23.66 28.26
C LEU A 34 -6.44 22.69 29.40
N PRO A 35 -5.92 21.49 29.10
CA PRO A 35 -5.09 20.73 30.02
C PRO A 35 -3.61 20.79 29.62
N VAL A 36 -2.77 21.35 30.51
CA VAL A 36 -1.31 21.28 30.42
C VAL A 36 -0.84 19.86 30.74
N SER A 37 0.15 19.34 30.00
CA SER A 37 0.89 18.13 30.41
C SER A 37 2.30 18.09 29.79
N PRO A 38 3.25 17.35 30.41
CA PRO A 38 4.64 17.81 30.46
C PRO A 38 5.64 17.06 29.56
N SER A 39 6.76 17.73 29.29
CA SER A 39 7.93 17.18 28.60
C SER A 39 8.67 16.11 29.43
N PRO A 40 9.03 14.95 28.86
CA PRO A 40 10.13 14.14 29.35
C PRO A 40 11.45 14.56 28.67
N THR A 41 12.48 14.82 29.47
CA THR A 41 13.82 15.18 28.99
C THR A 41 14.55 13.96 28.41
N THR A 42 15.14 14.08 27.23
CA THR A 42 16.22 13.19 26.77
C THR A 42 17.37 14.01 26.19
N ARG A 43 18.47 14.11 26.94
CA ARG A 43 19.72 14.73 26.47
C ARG A 43 20.54 13.70 25.68
N LEU A 44 20.85 13.98 24.41
CA LEU A 44 21.99 13.35 23.74
C LEU A 44 23.19 14.30 23.82
N ARG A 45 24.29 13.81 24.39
CA ARG A 45 25.59 14.51 24.42
C ARG A 45 26.28 14.34 23.07
N PHE A 46 26.85 15.42 22.55
CA PHE A 46 28.03 15.36 21.68
C PHE A 46 29.19 16.08 22.39
N PRO A 47 30.43 15.55 22.34
CA PRO A 47 31.58 16.25 22.89
C PRO A 47 31.93 17.47 22.04
N ARG A 48 32.21 18.61 22.67
CA ARG A 48 33.09 19.63 22.08
C ARG A 48 34.50 19.34 22.56
N HIS A 49 35.45 19.29 21.64
CA HIS A 49 36.85 19.48 21.99
C HIS A 49 37.05 20.95 22.39
N GLU A 50 37.84 21.18 23.44
CA GLU A 50 38.40 22.50 23.69
C GLU A 50 39.68 22.64 22.87
N ASP A 51 39.87 23.80 22.25
CA ASP A 51 41.16 24.21 21.72
C ASP A 51 41.31 25.72 21.91
N ARG A 52 42.40 26.15 22.53
CA ARG A 52 42.51 27.52 23.07
C ARG A 52 43.96 27.95 23.28
N SER A 53 44.57 28.57 22.26
CA SER A 53 45.47 29.75 22.36
C SER A 53 46.29 29.99 21.08
N CYS A 54 45.99 31.08 20.36
CA CYS A 54 46.97 31.87 19.57
C CYS A 54 46.27 33.06 18.88
N PRO A 55 46.45 34.31 19.36
CA PRO A 55 45.97 35.51 18.67
C PRO A 55 47.11 36.23 17.95
N HIS A 56 47.13 36.19 16.61
CA HIS A 56 47.88 37.15 15.79
C HIS A 56 46.97 38.30 15.38
N ASN A 57 47.22 39.49 15.92
CA ASN A 57 46.64 40.74 15.43
C ASN A 57 47.66 41.49 14.57
N TYR A 58 47.20 42.09 13.47
CA TYR A 58 47.98 42.92 12.57
C TYR A 58 47.60 44.40 12.70
N THR A 59 48.53 45.28 12.30
CA THR A 59 48.29 46.67 11.89
C THR A 59 47.83 47.68 12.96
N SER A 60 48.78 48.49 13.43
CA SER A 60 48.78 49.93 13.11
C SER A 60 50.18 50.53 13.34
N ALA A 61 50.53 51.59 12.61
CA ALA A 61 51.80 52.29 12.73
C ALA A 61 51.60 53.72 13.26
N HIS A 62 52.57 54.24 14.02
CA HIS A 62 53.09 55.63 13.95
C HIS A 62 54.30 55.80 14.91
N PRO A 63 55.08 56.90 14.87
CA PRO A 63 56.54 56.77 14.82
C PRO A 63 57.28 57.19 16.11
N VAL A 64 58.51 56.71 16.27
CA VAL A 64 59.44 57.18 17.31
C VAL A 64 60.65 57.88 16.70
N GLN A 65 60.87 59.08 17.22
CA GLN A 65 61.80 60.12 16.81
C GLN A 65 63.27 59.68 16.83
N TRP A 66 64.03 60.07 15.80
CA TRP A 66 65.50 60.04 15.80
C TRP A 66 66.04 61.28 16.53
N LYS A 67 66.84 61.12 17.61
CA LYS A 67 67.56 62.25 18.25
C LYS A 67 68.66 61.86 19.24
N ARG A 68 69.86 61.53 18.74
CA ARG A 68 71.09 62.31 19.03
C ARG A 68 72.31 61.81 18.27
N ILE A 69 73.18 62.75 17.93
CA ILE A 69 74.51 62.54 17.36
C ILE A 69 75.52 62.53 18.53
N ASN A 70 76.59 61.74 18.42
CA ASN A 70 77.84 61.98 19.14
C ASN A 70 79.02 61.72 18.16
N PRO A 71 80.15 62.45 18.23
CA PRO A 71 80.86 62.83 17.00
C PRO A 71 82.35 62.48 17.02
N HIS A 72 82.80 61.49 16.24
CA HIS A 72 84.23 61.14 16.22
C HIS A 72 84.75 60.51 14.91
N ALA A 73 84.34 61.03 13.74
CA ALA A 73 84.67 60.44 12.44
C ALA A 73 85.03 61.41 11.29
N LEU A 74 85.26 62.72 11.56
CA LEU A 74 85.67 63.70 10.54
C LEU A 74 86.60 64.79 11.10
N ALA A 75 87.93 64.59 11.01
CA ALA A 75 88.93 65.66 11.00
C ALA A 75 90.35 65.12 10.70
N CYS A 76 90.80 65.20 9.45
CA CYS A 76 92.20 65.48 9.06
C CYS A 76 92.26 65.80 7.57
N VAL A 77 92.97 66.88 7.21
CA VAL A 77 93.11 67.43 5.84
C VAL A 77 94.50 68.07 5.74
N ARG A 78 95.15 68.01 4.57
CA ARG A 78 96.54 68.45 4.28
C ARG A 78 97.62 67.55 4.93
N GLU A 79 98.81 67.30 4.38
CA GLU A 79 99.51 67.75 3.13
C GLU A 79 99.95 66.49 2.33
N GLN A 80 100.17 66.41 1.00
CA GLN A 80 100.61 67.36 -0.05
C GLN A 80 102.16 67.52 -0.12
N GLU A 81 102.92 67.13 -1.16
CA GLU A 81 102.65 66.42 -2.45
C GLU A 81 103.43 65.07 -2.54
N HIS A 82 104.22 64.58 -3.54
CA HIS A 82 104.77 65.00 -4.87
C HIS A 82 104.92 63.73 -5.79
N TYR A 83 105.15 63.92 -7.10
CA TYR A 83 105.53 62.90 -8.13
C TYR A 83 104.45 61.82 -8.47
N THR A 84 104.16 61.46 -9.73
CA THR A 84 104.64 61.95 -11.05
C THR A 84 103.54 61.74 -12.11
N HIS A 85 103.66 62.37 -13.29
CA HIS A 85 102.86 61.98 -14.46
C HIS A 85 103.15 60.53 -14.88
N SER A 86 102.11 59.70 -14.94
CA SER A 86 102.09 58.46 -15.72
C SER A 86 100.77 58.38 -16.50
N ARG A 87 100.88 58.48 -17.83
CA ARG A 87 99.76 58.49 -18.79
C ARG A 87 99.24 57.06 -19.01
N HIS A 88 98.63 56.47 -17.99
CA HIS A 88 97.91 55.21 -18.13
C HIS A 88 96.47 55.46 -18.54
N GLU A 89 96.10 54.91 -19.69
CA GLU A 89 94.72 54.92 -20.19
C GLU A 89 93.83 54.12 -19.24
N ASN A 90 92.93 54.81 -18.54
CA ASN A 90 92.02 54.19 -17.61
C ASN A 90 90.89 53.51 -18.42
N PRO A 91 90.71 52.16 -18.35
CA PRO A 91 89.68 51.48 -19.13
C PRO A 91 88.27 51.98 -18.81
N THR A 92 88.07 52.50 -17.60
CA THR A 92 86.82 53.13 -17.16
C THR A 92 86.56 54.45 -17.88
N GLU A 93 87.60 55.25 -18.13
CA GLU A 93 87.47 56.50 -18.89
C GLU A 93 87.33 56.23 -20.39
N GLN A 94 87.99 55.20 -20.93
CA GLN A 94 87.73 54.75 -22.30
C GLN A 94 86.27 54.29 -22.46
N TRP A 95 85.78 53.43 -21.57
CA TRP A 95 84.38 52.98 -21.60
C TRP A 95 83.37 54.13 -21.42
N VAL A 96 83.63 55.07 -20.51
CA VAL A 96 82.77 56.27 -20.34
C VAL A 96 82.82 57.17 -21.57
N ASN A 97 83.99 57.39 -22.18
CA ASN A 97 84.11 58.19 -23.40
C ASN A 97 83.47 57.49 -24.61
N ASP A 98 83.55 56.16 -24.72
CA ASP A 98 82.84 55.37 -25.73
C ASP A 98 81.32 55.47 -25.56
N GLN A 99 80.82 55.38 -24.32
CA GLN A 99 79.40 55.62 -24.02
C GLN A 99 79.00 57.06 -24.36
N ILE A 100 79.84 58.06 -24.09
CA ILE A 100 79.59 59.46 -24.47
C ILE A 100 79.61 59.62 -26.00
N HIS A 101 80.50 58.96 -26.74
CA HIS A 101 80.52 58.99 -28.20
C HIS A 101 79.29 58.31 -28.82
N LEU A 102 78.89 57.15 -28.31
CA LEU A 102 77.63 56.47 -28.67
C LEU A 102 76.41 57.35 -28.36
N ALA A 103 76.40 58.02 -27.21
CA ALA A 103 75.34 58.92 -26.80
C ALA A 103 75.33 60.26 -27.55
N SER A 104 76.45 60.70 -28.11
CA SER A 104 76.62 62.00 -28.79
C SER A 104 76.57 61.93 -30.32
N ARG A 105 76.47 60.74 -30.93
CA ARG A 105 76.27 60.57 -32.38
C ARG A 105 75.11 61.44 -32.90
N PRO A 106 75.29 62.19 -34.01
CA PRO A 106 74.25 63.09 -34.51
C PRO A 106 72.97 62.31 -34.85
N ASN A 107 71.81 62.92 -34.59
CA ASN A 107 70.52 62.22 -34.56
C ASN A 107 70.00 61.72 -35.93
N HIS A 108 70.80 61.82 -36.99
CA HIS A 108 70.53 61.22 -38.29
C HIS A 108 71.18 59.83 -38.46
N GLU A 109 72.23 59.47 -37.71
CA GLU A 109 72.80 58.11 -37.70
C GLU A 109 72.07 57.16 -36.74
N ARG A 110 71.45 57.69 -35.67
CA ARG A 110 70.57 56.91 -34.77
C ARG A 110 69.20 56.58 -35.38
N ARG A 111 68.90 57.16 -36.55
CA ARG A 111 67.70 56.89 -37.33
C ARG A 111 68.11 56.02 -38.53
N TRP A 112 67.44 54.89 -38.74
CA TRP A 112 67.76 53.92 -39.80
C TRP A 112 69.04 53.08 -39.64
N MET A 113 69.40 52.71 -38.41
CA MET A 113 69.67 51.28 -38.22
C MET A 113 68.40 50.54 -38.63
N LYS A 114 68.35 50.01 -39.86
CA LYS A 114 67.37 48.97 -40.19
C LYS A 114 67.63 47.83 -39.20
N PRO A 115 66.64 47.33 -38.45
CA PRO A 115 66.90 46.22 -37.55
C PRO A 115 67.45 45.07 -38.39
N THR A 116 68.47 44.40 -37.88
CA THR A 116 69.08 43.26 -38.61
C THR A 116 67.98 42.26 -38.93
N GLU A 117 68.08 41.49 -40.02
CA GLU A 117 67.03 40.53 -40.41
C GLU A 117 66.67 39.56 -39.27
N THR A 118 67.68 39.18 -38.45
CA THR A 118 67.51 38.36 -37.24
C THR A 118 66.78 39.06 -36.09
N GLU A 119 66.62 40.38 -36.13
CA GLU A 119 65.99 41.22 -35.11
C GLU A 119 64.57 41.64 -35.53
N GLU A 120 64.33 41.94 -36.82
CA GLU A 120 62.96 42.00 -37.37
C GLU A 120 62.26 40.64 -37.28
N LEU A 121 63.00 39.54 -37.44
CA LEU A 121 62.49 38.19 -37.20
C LEU A 121 62.20 37.95 -35.70
N ARG A 122 63.08 38.38 -34.79
CA ARG A 122 62.84 38.25 -33.34
C ARG A 122 61.73 39.17 -32.83
N HIS A 123 61.45 40.30 -33.47
CA HIS A 123 60.27 41.11 -33.17
C HIS A 123 59.00 40.38 -33.63
N ARG A 124 58.93 39.96 -34.91
CA ARG A 124 57.79 39.20 -35.43
C ARG A 124 57.50 37.92 -34.65
N MET A 125 58.51 37.14 -34.29
CA MET A 125 58.33 35.94 -33.45
C MET A 125 57.84 36.25 -32.03
N ARG A 126 58.14 37.44 -31.48
CA ARG A 126 57.55 37.88 -30.20
C ARG A 126 56.11 38.32 -30.38
N ASP A 127 55.81 39.09 -31.42
CA ASP A 127 54.45 39.57 -31.72
C ASP A 127 53.52 38.38 -32.02
N GLU A 128 54.00 37.40 -32.79
CA GLU A 128 53.31 36.15 -33.13
C GLU A 128 53.07 35.27 -31.89
N PHE A 129 54.09 35.10 -31.03
CA PHE A 129 53.95 34.38 -29.76
C PHE A 129 53.04 35.09 -28.76
N LEU A 130 53.10 36.43 -28.67
CA LEU A 130 52.19 37.21 -27.83
C LEU A 130 50.76 37.14 -28.35
N TYR A 131 50.55 37.23 -29.67
CA TYR A 131 49.23 37.07 -30.29
C TYR A 131 48.66 35.66 -30.10
N GLU A 132 49.47 34.60 -30.27
CA GLU A 132 49.05 33.22 -29.98
C GLU A 132 48.74 33.03 -28.49
N TYR A 133 49.51 33.63 -27.59
CA TYR A 133 49.26 33.59 -26.14
C TYR A 133 48.00 34.38 -25.74
N GLU A 134 47.77 35.57 -26.31
CA GLU A 134 46.60 36.42 -26.03
C GLU A 134 45.32 35.79 -26.59
N VAL A 135 45.32 35.38 -27.87
CA VAL A 135 44.19 34.68 -28.49
C VAL A 135 43.95 33.32 -27.81
N GLY A 136 45.00 32.62 -27.41
CA GLY A 136 44.91 31.39 -26.62
C GLY A 136 44.28 31.62 -25.24
N ALA A 137 44.71 32.66 -24.53
CA ALA A 137 44.15 33.04 -23.23
C ALA A 137 42.68 33.48 -23.33
N GLU A 138 42.32 34.26 -24.36
CA GLU A 138 40.93 34.62 -24.65
C GLU A 138 40.09 33.39 -24.98
N ALA A 139 40.59 32.48 -25.83
CA ALA A 139 39.91 31.23 -26.16
C ALA A 139 39.70 30.33 -24.92
N HIS A 140 40.71 30.22 -24.04
CA HIS A 140 40.58 29.53 -22.75
C HIS A 140 39.57 30.21 -21.82
N GLY A 141 39.50 31.54 -21.82
CA GLY A 141 38.49 32.32 -21.10
C GLY A 141 37.07 32.03 -21.61
N TRP A 142 36.86 32.07 -22.93
CA TRP A 142 35.59 31.76 -23.58
C TRP A 142 35.15 30.30 -23.35
N MET A 143 36.06 29.33 -23.50
CA MET A 143 35.77 27.91 -23.19
C MET A 143 35.38 27.74 -21.72
N SER A 144 36.13 28.34 -20.79
CA SER A 144 35.82 28.27 -19.36
C SER A 144 34.46 28.89 -19.03
N TYR A 145 34.13 30.04 -19.62
CA TYR A 145 32.83 30.70 -19.46
C TYR A 145 31.68 29.85 -20.03
N GLU A 146 31.87 29.24 -21.20
CA GLU A 146 30.85 28.40 -21.84
C GLU A 146 30.64 27.08 -21.06
N GLU A 147 31.72 26.47 -20.56
CA GLU A 147 31.65 25.32 -19.65
C GLU A 147 30.92 25.65 -18.36
N ASP A 148 31.16 26.82 -17.75
CA ASP A 148 30.46 27.27 -16.56
C ASP A 148 28.99 27.58 -16.82
N MET A 149 28.65 28.11 -18.00
CA MET A 149 27.26 28.28 -18.43
C MET A 149 26.57 26.92 -18.63
N ARG A 150 27.24 25.93 -19.24
CA ARG A 150 26.75 24.55 -19.32
C ARG A 150 26.61 23.91 -17.93
N ARG A 151 27.55 24.14 -17.01
CA ARG A 151 27.54 23.68 -15.62
C ARG A 151 26.30 24.21 -14.89
N ARG A 152 26.12 25.54 -14.90
CA ARG A 152 24.98 26.23 -14.29
C ARG A 152 23.64 25.84 -14.91
N MET A 153 23.60 25.47 -16.19
CA MET A 153 22.39 24.92 -16.82
C MET A 153 22.06 23.53 -16.27
N ARG A 154 23.04 22.61 -16.25
CA ARG A 154 22.88 21.26 -15.66
C ARG A 154 22.49 21.31 -14.19
N GLU A 155 23.12 22.17 -13.38
CA GLU A 155 22.80 22.35 -11.96
C GLU A 155 21.33 22.76 -11.74
N ARG A 156 20.82 23.72 -12.52
CA ARG A 156 19.40 24.15 -12.48
C ARG A 156 18.44 23.10 -13.02
N GLU A 157 18.88 22.24 -13.94
CA GLU A 157 18.10 21.12 -14.44
C GLU A 157 18.05 19.96 -13.43
N GLU A 158 19.18 19.63 -12.80
CA GLU A 158 19.26 18.71 -11.67
C GLU A 158 18.42 19.16 -10.48
N GLU A 159 18.46 20.45 -10.12
CA GLU A 159 17.63 21.00 -9.04
C GLU A 159 16.13 20.83 -9.35
N LYS A 160 15.69 21.20 -10.56
CA LYS A 160 14.32 20.96 -11.04
C LYS A 160 13.97 19.47 -11.00
N ASN A 161 14.86 18.60 -11.47
CA ASN A 161 14.64 17.15 -11.47
C ASN A 161 14.56 16.57 -10.04
N ARG A 162 15.37 17.06 -9.09
CA ARG A 162 15.30 16.70 -7.67
C ARG A 162 13.98 17.16 -7.04
N LEU A 163 13.52 18.38 -7.36
CA LEU A 163 12.22 18.90 -6.92
C LEU A 163 11.05 18.07 -7.49
N ILE A 164 11.07 17.78 -8.79
CA ILE A 164 10.07 16.93 -9.46
C ILE A 164 10.06 15.51 -8.87
N GLN A 165 11.22 14.89 -8.67
CA GLN A 165 11.31 13.56 -8.04
C GLN A 165 10.76 13.55 -6.61
N ASN A 166 11.05 14.58 -5.82
CA ASN A 166 10.52 14.71 -4.46
C ASN A 166 9.00 14.91 -4.45
N GLU A 167 8.45 15.71 -5.36
CA GLU A 167 6.99 15.88 -5.47
C GLU A 167 6.32 14.60 -5.99
N VAL A 168 6.90 13.92 -6.98
CA VAL A 168 6.41 12.62 -7.46
C VAL A 168 6.42 11.58 -6.34
N ARG A 169 7.45 11.53 -5.49
CA ARG A 169 7.47 10.68 -4.29
C ARG A 169 6.35 11.05 -3.31
N ARG A 170 6.12 12.35 -3.06
CA ARG A 170 5.04 12.84 -2.19
C ARG A 170 3.65 12.49 -2.71
N ILE A 171 3.42 12.63 -4.02
CA ILE A 171 2.17 12.25 -4.68
C ILE A 171 1.98 10.73 -4.65
N GLN A 172 3.01 9.94 -5.00
CA GLN A 172 2.95 8.47 -4.93
C GLN A 172 2.66 7.97 -3.52
N ALA A 173 3.26 8.56 -2.48
CA ALA A 173 2.98 8.21 -1.09
C ALA A 173 1.50 8.45 -0.72
N ARG A 174 0.95 9.62 -1.07
CA ARG A 174 -0.48 9.95 -0.88
C ARG A 174 -1.40 9.00 -1.64
N VAL A 175 -1.06 8.64 -2.88
CA VAL A 175 -1.84 7.71 -3.72
C VAL A 175 -1.81 6.29 -3.16
N ARG A 176 -0.66 5.81 -2.64
CA ARG A 176 -0.57 4.53 -1.93
C ARG A 176 -1.44 4.55 -0.67
N GLN A 177 -1.20 5.52 0.23
CA GLN A 177 -1.97 5.68 1.47
C GLN A 177 -3.48 5.72 1.24
N ARG A 178 -3.96 6.46 0.23
CA ARG A 178 -5.38 6.46 -0.18
C ARG A 178 -5.83 5.06 -0.60
N ARG A 179 -5.16 4.43 -1.58
CA ARG A 179 -5.51 3.09 -2.10
C ARG A 179 -5.50 2.02 -1.01
N ASP A 180 -4.57 2.10 -0.06
CA ASP A 180 -4.45 1.15 1.03
C ASP A 180 -5.57 1.37 2.06
N SER A 181 -5.92 2.63 2.37
CA SER A 181 -7.09 2.95 3.20
C SER A 181 -8.41 2.51 2.55
N GLU A 182 -8.58 2.71 1.25
CA GLU A 182 -9.74 2.25 0.46
C GLU A 182 -9.83 0.71 0.48
N ARG A 183 -8.69 0.02 0.29
CA ARG A 183 -8.59 -1.45 0.43
C ARG A 183 -8.98 -1.93 1.82
N HIS A 184 -8.53 -1.25 2.88
CA HIS A 184 -8.88 -1.61 4.25
C HIS A 184 -10.37 -1.43 4.53
N VAL A 185 -10.99 -0.33 4.08
CA VAL A 185 -12.44 -0.11 4.22
C VAL A 185 -13.24 -1.18 3.47
N ILE A 186 -12.90 -1.44 2.19
CA ILE A 186 -13.58 -2.45 1.37
C ILE A 186 -13.40 -3.87 1.95
N ALA A 187 -12.22 -4.18 2.50
CA ALA A 187 -11.96 -5.47 3.15
C ALA A 187 -12.74 -5.62 4.47
N GLU A 188 -12.87 -4.54 5.25
CA GLU A 188 -13.65 -4.57 6.49
C GLU A 188 -15.16 -4.68 6.21
N GLU A 189 -15.67 -3.96 5.22
CA GLU A 189 -17.05 -4.04 4.77
C GLU A 189 -17.41 -5.46 4.33
N ARG A 190 -16.63 -6.05 3.42
CA ARG A 190 -16.79 -7.45 2.99
C ARG A 190 -16.70 -8.45 4.14
N ARG A 191 -15.85 -8.20 5.14
CA ARG A 191 -15.78 -9.03 6.37
C ARG A 191 -17.08 -8.94 7.16
N ARG A 192 -17.59 -7.73 7.42
CA ARG A 192 -18.87 -7.49 8.12
C ARG A 192 -20.07 -8.06 7.35
N GLU A 193 -20.05 -8.03 6.03
CA GLU A 193 -21.07 -8.67 5.17
C GLU A 193 -21.01 -10.19 5.26
N ALA A 194 -19.83 -10.79 5.12
CA ALA A 194 -19.63 -12.24 5.23
C ALA A 194 -19.98 -12.77 6.63
N GLU A 195 -19.73 -11.99 7.68
CA GLU A 195 -20.12 -12.26 9.06
C GLU A 195 -21.65 -12.24 9.22
N LYS A 196 -22.33 -11.19 8.75
CA LYS A 196 -23.81 -11.10 8.72
C LYS A 196 -24.44 -12.21 7.87
N ALA A 197 -23.80 -12.63 6.78
CA ALA A 197 -24.26 -13.74 5.95
C ALA A 197 -24.17 -15.07 6.71
N LYS A 198 -23.05 -15.34 7.39
CA LYS A 198 -22.89 -16.50 8.29
C LYS A 198 -23.90 -16.47 9.44
N GLU A 199 -24.10 -15.32 10.08
CA GLU A 199 -25.10 -15.17 11.16
C GLU A 199 -26.51 -15.53 10.67
N ARG A 200 -26.91 -15.05 9.48
CA ARG A 200 -28.20 -15.40 8.86
C ARG A 200 -28.32 -16.90 8.61
N VAL A 201 -27.31 -17.54 8.01
CA VAL A 201 -27.32 -18.99 7.76
C VAL A 201 -27.45 -19.78 9.08
N MET A 202 -26.64 -19.45 10.08
CA MET A 202 -26.72 -20.06 11.42
C MET A 202 -28.09 -19.84 12.08
N ARG A 203 -28.69 -18.65 11.92
CA ARG A 203 -29.99 -18.30 12.49
C ARG A 203 -31.15 -19.06 11.84
N GLU A 204 -31.12 -19.26 10.52
CA GLU A 204 -32.13 -20.07 9.83
C GLU A 204 -31.93 -21.57 10.08
N GLN A 205 -30.69 -22.06 10.13
CA GLN A 205 -30.40 -23.45 10.54
C GLN A 205 -30.92 -23.71 11.97
N ALA A 206 -30.57 -22.85 12.94
CA ALA A 206 -31.05 -22.95 14.31
C ALA A 206 -32.56 -22.66 14.46
N ARG A 207 -33.28 -22.21 13.42
CA ARG A 207 -34.75 -22.20 13.38
C ARG A 207 -35.30 -23.52 12.88
N LEU A 208 -34.73 -24.06 11.80
CA LEU A 208 -35.12 -25.34 11.22
C LEU A 208 -34.89 -26.51 12.19
N GLU A 209 -33.76 -26.51 12.91
CA GLU A 209 -33.44 -27.51 13.93
C GLU A 209 -34.47 -27.50 15.08
N ARG A 210 -34.84 -26.32 15.60
CA ARG A 210 -35.90 -26.18 16.60
C ARG A 210 -37.26 -26.64 16.08
N ALA A 211 -37.67 -26.18 14.90
CA ALA A 211 -38.92 -26.62 14.28
C ALA A 211 -38.97 -28.15 14.08
N THR A 212 -37.83 -28.78 13.76
CA THR A 212 -37.71 -30.23 13.63
C THR A 212 -37.82 -30.93 14.99
N MET A 213 -37.19 -30.40 16.04
CA MET A 213 -37.30 -30.91 17.40
C MET A 213 -38.73 -30.77 17.96
N ASP A 214 -39.39 -29.62 17.73
CA ASP A 214 -40.77 -29.37 18.13
C ASP A 214 -41.75 -30.32 17.42
N ALA A 215 -41.57 -30.53 16.11
CA ALA A 215 -42.34 -31.52 15.33
C ALA A 215 -42.07 -32.96 15.79
N TRP A 216 -40.83 -33.31 16.14
CA TRP A 216 -40.47 -34.61 16.71
C TRP A 216 -41.16 -34.87 18.06
N ASN A 217 -41.18 -33.86 18.94
CA ASN A 217 -41.89 -33.93 20.22
C ASN A 217 -43.39 -34.14 20.01
N VAL A 218 -44.02 -33.43 19.06
CA VAL A 218 -45.43 -33.63 18.68
C VAL A 218 -45.67 -35.03 18.08
N TYR A 219 -44.75 -35.54 17.27
CA TYR A 219 -44.80 -36.89 16.68
C TYR A 219 -44.77 -37.99 17.75
N GLU A 220 -43.85 -37.93 18.72
CA GLU A 220 -43.81 -38.90 19.83
C GLU A 220 -45.03 -38.78 20.76
N LEU A 221 -45.48 -37.55 21.10
CA LEU A 221 -46.69 -37.35 21.89
C LEU A 221 -47.94 -37.94 21.21
N ARG A 222 -48.07 -37.78 19.89
CA ARG A 222 -49.14 -38.42 19.09
C ARG A 222 -49.01 -39.95 19.09
N TRP A 223 -47.79 -40.51 19.01
CA TRP A 223 -47.58 -41.96 19.12
C TRP A 223 -47.97 -42.51 20.50
N VAL A 224 -47.68 -41.80 21.58
CA VAL A 224 -48.13 -42.16 22.94
C VAL A 224 -49.66 -42.11 23.01
N ALA A 225 -50.29 -41.03 22.54
CA ALA A 225 -51.75 -40.90 22.51
C ALA A 225 -52.43 -42.00 21.67
N LEU A 226 -51.88 -42.33 20.50
CA LEU A 226 -52.39 -43.41 19.63
C LEU A 226 -52.28 -44.81 20.26
N SER A 227 -51.31 -44.99 21.16
CA SER A 227 -51.08 -46.24 21.91
C SER A 227 -51.97 -46.33 23.16
N ALA A 228 -52.33 -45.19 23.75
CA ALA A 228 -53.21 -45.10 24.92
C ALA A 228 -54.72 -44.96 24.57
N ALA A 229 -55.05 -44.62 23.32
CA ALA A 229 -56.41 -44.51 22.83
C ALA A 229 -57.16 -45.85 22.90
N TYR A 230 -58.33 -45.86 23.55
CA TYR A 230 -59.21 -47.02 23.63
C TYR A 230 -59.89 -47.34 22.28
N ASP A 231 -60.34 -48.58 22.09
CA ASP A 231 -60.81 -49.10 20.79
C ASP A 231 -62.11 -48.48 20.24
N GLY A 232 -62.74 -47.57 20.99
CA GLY A 232 -63.92 -46.81 20.56
C GLY A 232 -63.62 -45.47 19.89
N ILE A 233 -62.35 -45.03 19.82
CA ILE A 233 -61.98 -43.79 19.13
C ILE A 233 -61.77 -44.06 17.64
N VAL A 234 -62.64 -43.48 16.81
CA VAL A 234 -62.51 -43.51 15.34
C VAL A 234 -61.43 -42.50 14.90
N LEU A 235 -60.32 -43.03 14.38
CA LEU A 235 -59.17 -42.25 13.91
C LEU A 235 -59.35 -41.78 12.45
N LYS A 236 -58.76 -40.62 12.12
CA LYS A 236 -58.67 -40.07 10.77
C LYS A 236 -57.23 -40.07 10.26
N PHE A 237 -57.04 -39.91 8.96
CA PHE A 237 -55.73 -39.79 8.31
C PHE A 237 -54.82 -38.74 8.97
N ARG A 238 -55.39 -37.62 9.42
CA ARG A 238 -54.65 -36.49 10.05
C ARG A 238 -54.28 -36.72 11.53
N ASP A 239 -54.88 -37.73 12.17
CA ASP A 239 -54.60 -38.10 13.55
C ASP A 239 -53.37 -39.02 13.63
N ILE A 240 -53.09 -39.76 12.56
CA ILE A 240 -51.89 -40.59 12.39
C ILE A 240 -50.61 -39.74 12.53
N PRO A 241 -49.63 -40.15 13.36
CA PRO A 241 -48.37 -39.44 13.53
C PRO A 241 -47.39 -39.68 12.37
N TRP A 242 -47.67 -39.11 11.19
CA TRP A 242 -46.79 -39.21 10.02
C TRP A 242 -45.37 -38.68 10.31
N PRO A 243 -44.30 -39.30 9.76
CA PRO A 243 -42.92 -38.95 10.08
C PRO A 243 -42.45 -37.81 9.16
N LEU A 244 -43.07 -36.64 9.30
CA LEU A 244 -42.90 -35.45 8.46
C LEU A 244 -42.96 -34.18 9.31
N LEU A 245 -42.18 -33.16 8.92
CA LEU A 245 -42.14 -31.85 9.60
C LEU A 245 -43.51 -31.14 9.57
N ILE A 246 -44.28 -31.35 8.50
CA ILE A 246 -45.65 -30.87 8.33
C ILE A 246 -46.55 -32.11 8.16
N PRO A 247 -47.57 -32.31 9.00
CA PRO A 247 -48.49 -33.44 8.87
C PRO A 247 -49.28 -33.35 7.55
N PRO A 248 -49.26 -34.39 6.69
CA PRO A 248 -49.91 -34.40 5.39
C PRO A 248 -51.44 -34.44 5.50
N LEU A 249 -52.11 -33.97 4.46
CA LEU A 249 -53.56 -34.08 4.28
C LEU A 249 -53.96 -35.30 3.43
N THR A 250 -53.08 -35.70 2.50
CA THR A 250 -53.27 -36.80 1.55
C THR A 250 -52.04 -37.72 1.49
N PRO A 251 -52.16 -38.99 1.06
CA PRO A 251 -51.00 -39.89 0.92
C PRO A 251 -49.99 -39.38 -0.12
N SER A 252 -50.43 -38.62 -1.12
CA SER A 252 -49.56 -38.06 -2.17
C SER A 252 -48.58 -36.98 -1.68
N GLU A 253 -48.82 -36.38 -0.50
CA GLU A 253 -47.90 -35.44 0.15
C GLU A 253 -46.73 -36.16 0.87
N ILE A 254 -46.80 -37.49 1.01
CA ILE A 254 -45.79 -38.28 1.72
C ILE A 254 -44.58 -38.50 0.81
N THR A 255 -43.60 -37.59 0.91
CA THR A 255 -42.37 -37.62 0.10
C THR A 255 -41.24 -38.37 0.80
N ALA A 256 -40.47 -39.15 0.03
CA ALA A 256 -39.28 -39.85 0.52
C ALA A 256 -38.23 -38.90 1.11
N GLU A 257 -38.09 -37.70 0.53
CA GLU A 257 -37.19 -36.66 1.00
C GLU A 257 -37.64 -36.05 2.33
N GLY A 258 -38.94 -35.80 2.51
CA GLY A 258 -39.51 -35.35 3.77
C GLY A 258 -39.30 -36.36 4.90
N ILE A 259 -39.52 -37.65 4.63
CA ILE A 259 -39.28 -38.74 5.60
C ILE A 259 -37.79 -38.83 5.94
N ALA A 260 -36.91 -38.73 4.94
CA ALA A 260 -35.47 -38.77 5.14
C ALA A 260 -34.99 -37.58 6.00
N ALA A 261 -35.41 -36.37 5.65
CA ALA A 261 -35.07 -35.17 6.41
C ALA A 261 -35.59 -35.23 7.85
N PHE A 262 -36.81 -35.75 8.07
CA PHE A 262 -37.38 -35.89 9.40
C PHE A 262 -36.68 -36.98 10.23
N ILE A 263 -36.61 -38.23 9.76
CA ILE A 263 -36.07 -39.37 10.51
C ILE A 263 -34.56 -39.28 10.73
N LEU A 264 -33.81 -38.70 9.78
CA LEU A 264 -32.34 -38.63 9.85
C LEU A 264 -31.80 -37.33 10.47
N SER A 265 -32.65 -36.32 10.74
CA SER A 265 -32.22 -35.07 11.37
C SER A 265 -31.52 -35.31 12.70
N THR A 266 -30.36 -34.69 12.89
CA THR A 266 -29.60 -34.70 14.15
C THR A 266 -30.20 -33.80 15.23
N ALA A 267 -31.27 -33.05 14.94
CA ALA A 267 -31.98 -32.23 15.91
C ALA A 267 -32.80 -33.06 16.93
N HIS A 268 -33.01 -34.35 16.67
CA HIS A 268 -33.54 -35.31 17.64
C HIS A 268 -32.61 -36.52 17.77
N SER A 269 -32.72 -37.24 18.88
CA SER A 269 -31.99 -38.48 19.18
C SER A 269 -30.50 -38.45 18.79
N PRO A 270 -29.72 -37.42 19.19
CA PRO A 270 -28.35 -37.20 18.69
C PRO A 270 -27.40 -38.35 19.03
N GLU A 271 -27.68 -39.11 20.09
CA GLU A 271 -26.95 -40.30 20.53
C GLU A 271 -27.13 -41.51 19.60
N GLN A 272 -28.22 -41.59 18.84
CA GLN A 272 -28.52 -42.71 17.95
C GLN A 272 -27.90 -42.50 16.57
N SER A 273 -27.32 -43.54 15.98
CA SER A 273 -26.86 -43.49 14.60
C SER A 273 -28.03 -43.39 13.60
N PRO A 274 -27.83 -42.86 12.38
CA PRO A 274 -28.87 -42.80 11.34
C PRO A 274 -29.51 -44.17 11.08
N LYS A 275 -28.69 -45.23 11.06
CA LYS A 275 -29.11 -46.63 10.90
C LYS A 275 -30.04 -47.12 12.01
N GLU A 276 -29.82 -46.70 13.25
CA GLU A 276 -30.67 -47.05 14.39
C GLU A 276 -32.00 -46.30 14.35
N ARG A 277 -31.99 -45.00 13.99
CA ARG A 277 -33.22 -44.22 13.79
C ARG A 277 -34.10 -44.84 12.69
N ILE A 278 -33.52 -45.27 11.57
CA ILE A 278 -34.25 -45.97 10.50
C ILE A 278 -34.84 -47.31 10.99
N ARG A 279 -34.06 -48.12 11.72
CA ARG A 279 -34.54 -49.39 12.30
C ARG A 279 -35.69 -49.18 13.30
N ALA A 280 -35.56 -48.20 14.18
CA ALA A 280 -36.60 -47.84 15.16
C ALA A 280 -37.89 -47.39 14.46
N ALA A 281 -37.78 -46.58 13.40
CA ALA A 281 -38.91 -46.20 12.56
C ALA A 281 -39.54 -47.41 11.87
N LEU A 282 -38.75 -48.31 11.25
CA LEU A 282 -39.26 -49.54 10.60
C LEU A 282 -40.01 -50.45 11.58
N LEU A 283 -39.52 -50.60 12.82
CA LEU A 283 -40.19 -51.39 13.86
C LEU A 283 -41.52 -50.77 14.33
N ARG A 284 -41.70 -49.46 14.17
CA ARG A 284 -42.93 -48.74 14.54
C ARG A 284 -43.96 -48.67 13.41
N TRP A 285 -43.48 -48.56 12.17
CA TRP A 285 -44.29 -48.54 10.95
C TRP A 285 -44.54 -49.92 10.33
N HIS A 286 -44.04 -51.00 10.94
CA HIS A 286 -44.22 -52.37 10.43
C HIS A 286 -45.71 -52.74 10.29
N PRO A 287 -46.16 -53.24 9.11
CA PRO A 287 -47.59 -53.39 8.81
C PRO A 287 -48.34 -54.25 9.83
N ASP A 288 -47.79 -55.38 10.29
CA ASP A 288 -48.38 -56.23 11.32
C ASP A 288 -48.79 -55.47 12.61
N ARG A 289 -47.94 -54.55 13.09
CA ARG A 289 -48.27 -53.70 14.25
C ARG A 289 -49.32 -52.66 13.88
N PHE A 290 -49.23 -52.11 12.67
CA PHE A 290 -50.12 -51.07 12.17
C PHE A 290 -51.53 -51.58 11.81
N CYS A 291 -51.73 -52.88 11.58
CA CYS A 291 -53.05 -53.51 11.43
C CYS A 291 -54.02 -53.16 12.58
N ARG A 292 -53.50 -53.10 13.82
CA ARG A 292 -54.27 -52.70 15.02
C ARG A 292 -54.65 -51.21 15.05
N VAL A 293 -53.95 -50.39 14.27
CA VAL A 293 -54.31 -48.98 14.04
C VAL A 293 -55.36 -48.88 12.92
N LEU A 294 -55.16 -49.58 11.79
CA LEU A 294 -56.08 -49.56 10.65
C LEU A 294 -57.51 -49.98 11.01
N GLY A 295 -57.69 -50.97 11.91
CA GLY A 295 -59.00 -51.35 12.41
C GLY A 295 -59.79 -50.18 13.03
N ARG A 296 -59.09 -49.28 13.74
CA ARG A 296 -59.63 -48.09 14.40
C ARG A 296 -59.74 -46.86 13.48
N VAL A 297 -59.17 -46.90 12.27
CA VAL A 297 -59.31 -45.83 11.27
C VAL A 297 -60.68 -45.86 10.61
N ARG A 298 -61.27 -44.68 10.41
CA ARG A 298 -62.52 -44.47 9.67
C ARG A 298 -62.46 -45.18 8.31
N GLU A 299 -63.48 -46.00 8.01
CA GLU A 299 -63.48 -46.88 6.83
C GLU A 299 -63.23 -46.16 5.49
N SER A 300 -63.81 -44.98 5.28
CA SER A 300 -63.59 -44.14 4.09
C SER A 300 -62.18 -43.54 3.96
N GLU A 301 -61.34 -43.65 5.00
CA GLU A 301 -59.95 -43.15 5.04
C GLU A 301 -58.93 -44.30 5.19
N ARG A 302 -59.37 -45.55 5.42
CA ARG A 302 -58.47 -46.71 5.63
C ARG A 302 -57.50 -46.91 4.47
N ASN A 303 -57.99 -46.93 3.23
CA ASN A 303 -57.16 -47.13 2.04
C ASN A 303 -56.06 -46.06 1.91
N ALA A 304 -56.37 -44.80 2.24
CA ALA A 304 -55.41 -43.71 2.18
C ALA A 304 -54.34 -43.83 3.29
N VAL A 305 -54.72 -44.27 4.49
CA VAL A 305 -53.75 -44.56 5.56
C VAL A 305 -52.88 -45.77 5.22
N GLU A 306 -53.45 -46.83 4.65
CA GLU A 306 -52.72 -48.03 4.23
C GLU A 306 -51.72 -47.71 3.10
N GLU A 307 -52.13 -46.94 2.09
CA GLU A 307 -51.24 -46.41 1.05
C GLU A 307 -50.09 -45.60 1.67
N GLY A 308 -50.41 -44.66 2.57
CA GLY A 308 -49.42 -43.83 3.26
C GLY A 308 -48.41 -44.63 4.08
N VAL A 309 -48.86 -45.65 4.82
CA VAL A 309 -47.99 -46.60 5.55
C VAL A 309 -47.11 -47.37 4.55
N GLY A 310 -47.67 -47.84 3.45
CA GLY A 310 -46.95 -48.51 2.38
C GLY A 310 -45.90 -47.63 1.69
N ILE A 311 -46.13 -46.31 1.58
CA ILE A 311 -45.12 -45.33 1.16
C ILE A 311 -44.01 -45.23 2.22
N VAL A 312 -44.37 -44.95 3.48
CA VAL A 312 -43.38 -44.78 4.58
C VAL A 312 -42.46 -45.99 4.72
N VAL A 313 -43.00 -47.22 4.74
CA VAL A 313 -42.22 -48.45 4.88
C VAL A 313 -41.27 -48.67 3.69
N ARG A 314 -41.69 -48.36 2.45
CA ARG A 314 -40.80 -48.41 1.27
C ARG A 314 -39.66 -47.39 1.41
N CYS A 315 -39.98 -46.14 1.71
CA CYS A 315 -38.97 -45.08 1.87
C CYS A 315 -37.95 -45.40 2.97
N LEU A 316 -38.39 -45.95 4.11
CA LEU A 316 -37.48 -46.36 5.20
C LEU A 316 -36.57 -47.53 4.80
N ASN A 317 -37.08 -48.52 4.06
CA ASN A 317 -36.25 -49.62 3.54
C ASN A 317 -35.24 -49.13 2.48
N ASP A 318 -35.63 -48.18 1.62
CA ASP A 318 -34.71 -47.54 0.67
C ASP A 318 -33.60 -46.75 1.39
N LEU A 319 -33.94 -46.04 2.47
CA LEU A 319 -32.95 -45.33 3.30
C LEU A 319 -31.99 -46.28 4.00
N LEU A 320 -32.48 -47.39 4.57
CA LEU A 320 -31.63 -48.43 5.16
C LEU A 320 -30.71 -49.06 4.09
N THR A 321 -31.20 -49.26 2.88
CA THR A 321 -30.42 -49.78 1.74
C THR A 321 -29.33 -48.80 1.29
N LYS A 322 -29.63 -47.48 1.30
CA LYS A 322 -28.66 -46.41 0.98
C LYS A 322 -27.57 -46.30 2.06
N ASP A 323 -27.95 -46.30 3.34
CA ASP A 323 -27.03 -46.26 4.49
C ASP A 323 -26.05 -47.45 4.48
N ASN A 324 -26.54 -48.66 4.22
CA ASN A 324 -25.71 -49.85 4.07
C ASN A 324 -24.68 -49.72 2.93
N LYS A 325 -25.10 -49.20 1.76
CA LYS A 325 -24.21 -48.98 0.61
C LYS A 325 -23.15 -47.91 0.89
N ALA A 326 -23.54 -46.79 1.49
CA ALA A 326 -22.60 -45.72 1.88
C ALA A 326 -21.55 -46.22 2.88
N SER A 327 -21.99 -46.97 3.91
CA SER A 327 -21.09 -47.61 4.88
C SER A 327 -20.05 -48.50 4.21
N HIS A 328 -20.46 -49.28 3.19
CA HIS A 328 -19.57 -50.19 2.47
C HIS A 328 -18.51 -49.44 1.64
N MET A 329 -18.91 -48.38 0.93
CA MET A 329 -17.99 -47.57 0.13
C MET A 329 -16.93 -46.86 0.99
N VAL A 330 -17.32 -46.30 2.14
CA VAL A 330 -16.37 -45.66 3.07
C VAL A 330 -15.34 -46.67 3.61
N SER A 331 -15.75 -47.92 3.82
CA SER A 331 -14.85 -49.00 4.26
C SER A 331 -13.91 -49.54 3.17
N THR A 332 -14.10 -49.17 1.90
CA THR A 332 -13.35 -49.72 0.75
C THR A 332 -12.17 -48.83 0.33
N VAL A 333 -12.05 -47.60 0.87
CA VAL A 333 -10.90 -46.71 0.59
C VAL A 333 -9.63 -47.29 1.22
N PRO A 334 -8.59 -47.66 0.45
CA PRO A 334 -7.36 -48.16 1.03
C PRO A 334 -6.65 -47.04 1.80
N ARG A 335 -6.25 -47.31 3.04
CA ARG A 335 -5.29 -46.44 3.74
C ARG A 335 -3.92 -46.58 3.05
N GLU A 336 -3.63 -45.69 2.10
CA GLU A 336 -2.29 -45.55 1.56
C GLU A 336 -1.28 -45.31 2.68
N LYS A 337 -0.25 -46.16 2.72
CA LYS A 337 0.74 -46.17 3.79
C LYS A 337 1.77 -45.09 3.51
N PHE A 338 1.54 -43.88 4.02
CA PHE A 338 2.62 -42.94 4.27
C PHE A 338 3.66 -43.61 5.16
N LYS A 339 4.79 -43.99 4.56
CA LYS A 339 6.03 -44.27 5.27
C LYS A 339 6.76 -42.93 5.50
N PRO A 340 7.46 -42.78 6.64
CA PRO A 340 8.41 -41.68 6.84
C PRO A 340 9.67 -41.87 5.96
#